data_AF-A0A2A4TUA9-F1
#
_entry.id   AF-A0A2A4TUA9-F1
#
_cell.length_a   1.000
_cell.length_b   1.000
_cell.length_c   1.000
_cell.angle_alpha   90.00
_cell.angle_beta   90.00
_cell.angle_gamma   90.00
#
_symmetry.space_group_name_H-M   'P 1'
#
loop_
_entity.id
_entity.type
_entity.pdbx_description
1 polymer ?
#
loop_
_entity_poly.entity_id
_entity_poly.type
_entity_poly.pdbx_seq_one_letter_code
_entity_poly.pdbx_strand_id
1 'polypeptide(L)' 'MFTARSVDDLIMLARAGGGFHLKAAPRSADDLAMIAKAAAEGRCRVTFSGMAPRPIDDLVMIARAGAGAVFFED' A
#
# COMPACT_ATOMS: atom_id res chain seq x y z
N MET A 1 -4.38 -9.50 -8.67
CA MET A 1 -3.82 -9.57 -7.30
C MET A 1 -2.30 -9.71 -7.42
N PHE A 2 -1.52 -8.70 -6.98
CA PHE A 2 -0.05 -8.67 -7.16
C PHE A 2 0.67 -9.35 -5.97
N THR A 3 0.66 -10.69 -5.91
CA THR A 3 1.19 -11.44 -4.76
C THR A 3 2.69 -11.70 -4.77
N ALA A 4 3.34 -11.74 -5.94
CA ALA A 4 4.75 -12.16 -6.06
C ALA A 4 5.73 -11.04 -6.45
N ARG A 5 5.28 -9.77 -6.51
CA ARG A 5 6.17 -8.65 -6.82
C ARG A 5 6.89 -8.16 -5.57
N SER A 6 8.16 -7.80 -5.76
CA SER A 6 8.99 -7.15 -4.73
C SER A 6 8.36 -5.82 -4.32
N VAL A 7 8.77 -5.29 -3.17
CA VAL A 7 8.33 -3.97 -2.71
C VAL A 7 8.79 -2.89 -3.70
N ASP A 8 10.01 -3.00 -4.22
CA ASP A 8 10.57 -2.06 -5.20
C ASP A 8 9.75 -2.00 -6.49
N ASP A 9 9.34 -3.16 -7.03
CA ASP A 9 8.49 -3.21 -8.23
C ASP A 9 7.15 -2.50 -8.01
N LEU A 10 6.56 -2.69 -6.82
CA LEU A 10 5.29 -2.08 -6.46
C LEU A 10 5.43 -0.56 -6.29
N ILE A 11 6.53 -0.10 -5.69
CA ILE A 11 6.88 1.31 -5.59
C ILE A 11 7.04 1.91 -6.99
N MET A 12 7.77 1.25 -7.88
CA MET A 12 7.95 1.72 -9.27
C MET A 12 6.62 1.82 -10.01
N LEU A 13 5.76 0.80 -9.90
CA LEU A 13 4.43 0.80 -10.51
C LEU A 13 3.55 1.93 -9.95
N ALA A 14 3.52 2.09 -8.63
CA ALA A 14 2.72 3.12 -7.98
C ALA A 14 3.19 4.52 -8.37
N ARG A 15 4.51 4.78 -8.38
CA ARG A 15 5.10 6.05 -8.83
C ARG A 15 4.80 6.37 -10.29
N ALA A 16 4.73 5.36 -11.14
CA ALA A 16 4.34 5.53 -12.54
C ALA A 16 2.83 5.84 -12.72
N GLY A 17 2.04 5.85 -11.65
CA GLY A 17 0.61 6.10 -11.67
C GLY A 17 -0.24 4.83 -11.81
N GLY A 18 0.36 3.65 -11.73
CA GLY A 18 -0.35 2.38 -11.75
C GLY A 18 -1.05 2.11 -10.42
N GLY A 19 -2.39 2.17 -10.41
CA GLY A 19 -3.19 1.72 -9.28
C GLY A 19 -3.33 0.18 -9.26
N PHE A 20 -3.41 -0.42 -8.07
CA PHE A 20 -3.52 -1.88 -7.95
C PHE A 20 -4.10 -2.35 -6.61
N HIS A 21 -4.54 -3.61 -6.61
CA HIS A 21 -4.92 -4.35 -5.40
C HIS A 21 -3.76 -5.25 -4.93
N LEU A 22 -3.42 -5.13 -3.65
CA LEU A 22 -2.30 -5.80 -3.01
C LEU A 22 -2.77 -6.59 -1.78
N LYS A 23 -2.41 -7.87 -1.71
CA LYS A 23 -2.53 -8.64 -0.46
C LYS A 23 -1.51 -8.11 0.53
N ALA A 24 -1.97 -7.38 1.54
CA ALA A 24 -1.11 -6.68 2.48
C ALA A 24 -0.78 -7.49 3.73
N ALA A 25 -1.58 -8.53 4.05
CA ALA A 25 -1.36 -9.43 5.18
C ALA A 25 0.09 -9.95 5.37
N PRO A 26 0.82 -10.40 4.31
CA PRO A 26 2.17 -10.94 4.49
C PRO A 26 3.31 -9.90 4.52
N ARG A 27 3.03 -8.61 4.33
CA ARG A 27 4.06 -7.56 4.22
C ARG A 27 4.28 -6.82 5.54
N SER A 28 5.41 -6.15 5.73
CA SER A 28 5.59 -5.29 6.91
C SER A 28 4.76 -4.01 6.79
N ALA A 29 4.48 -3.34 7.91
CA ALA A 29 3.81 -2.03 7.89
C ALA A 29 4.67 -0.97 7.19
N ASP A 30 6.00 -1.03 7.36
CA ASP A 30 6.95 -0.12 6.71
C ASP A 30 6.93 -0.27 5.18
N ASP A 31 6.91 -1.50 4.67
CA ASP A 31 6.79 -1.75 3.22
C ASP A 31 5.49 -1.17 2.65
N LEU A 32 4.39 -1.37 3.36
CA LEU A 32 3.08 -0.86 2.96
C LEU A 32 3.06 0.67 3.00
N ALA A 33 3.72 1.31 3.97
CA ALA A 33 3.87 2.75 4.03
C ALA A 33 4.73 3.30 2.87
N MET A 34 5.80 2.61 2.49
CA MET A 34 6.61 2.98 1.31
C MET A 34 5.80 2.89 0.01
N ILE A 35 5.02 1.82 -0.15
CA ILE A 35 4.12 1.65 -1.30
C ILE A 35 3.01 2.72 -1.29
N ALA A 36 2.44 3.02 -0.12
CA ALA A 36 1.43 4.06 0.04
C ALA A 36 1.96 5.44 -0.38
N LYS A 37 3.16 5.80 0.09
CA LYS A 37 3.84 7.04 -0.30
C LYS A 37 4.05 7.12 -1.80
N ALA A 38 4.52 6.03 -2.41
CA ALA A 38 4.71 5.93 -3.85
C ALA A 38 3.39 6.14 -4.63
N ALA A 39 2.27 5.62 -4.11
CA ALA A 39 0.95 5.82 -4.70
C ALA A 39 0.50 7.28 -4.63
N ALA A 40 0.76 7.97 -3.52
CA ALA A 40 0.52 9.40 -3.38
C ALA A 40 1.34 10.23 -4.39
N GLU A 41 2.63 9.93 -4.51
CA GLU A 41 3.55 10.57 -5.47
C GLU A 41 3.09 10.37 -6.92
N GLY A 42 2.68 9.14 -7.27
CA GLY A 42 2.18 8.78 -8.60
C GLY A 42 0.71 9.15 -8.84
N ARG A 43 0.02 9.73 -7.85
CA ARG A 43 -1.41 10.07 -7.90
C ARG A 43 -2.31 8.90 -8.31
N CYS A 44 -1.96 7.68 -7.89
CA CYS A 44 -2.75 6.50 -8.13
C CYS A 44 -3.42 6.01 -6.84
N ARG A 45 -4.35 5.07 -6.96
CA ARG A 45 -5.01 4.45 -5.81
C ARG A 45 -4.57 3.01 -5.64
N VAL A 46 -4.19 2.65 -4.42
CA VAL A 46 -3.79 1.30 -4.05
C VAL A 46 -4.72 0.77 -2.97
N THR A 47 -5.15 -0.47 -3.13
CA THR A 47 -6.03 -1.14 -2.18
C THR A 47 -5.27 -2.26 -1.47
N PHE A 48 -5.23 -2.19 -0.15
CA PHE A 48 -4.57 -3.15 0.72
C PHE A 48 -5.60 -4.08 1.35
N SER A 49 -5.55 -5.36 1.00
CA SER A 49 -6.46 -6.39 1.53
C SER A 49 -5.84 -7.25 2.62
N GLY A 50 -6.68 -7.74 3.54
CA GLY A 50 -6.29 -8.54 4.70
C GLY A 50 -5.67 -7.68 5.79
N MET A 51 -6.33 -6.57 6.11
CA MET A 51 -5.85 -5.56 7.05
C MET A 51 -6.48 -5.70 8.45
N ALA A 52 -7.50 -6.55 8.64
CA ALA A 52 -8.12 -6.89 9.94
C ALA A 52 -7.13 -7.06 11.10
N PRO A 53 -6.08 -7.89 10.96
CA PRO A 53 -5.26 -8.27 12.11
C PRO A 53 -4.24 -7.19 12.50
N ARG A 54 -4.14 -6.06 11.76
CA ARG A 54 -3.13 -5.04 12.04
C ARG A 54 -3.54 -4.10 13.17
N PRO A 55 -2.60 -3.69 14.03
CA PRO A 55 -2.82 -2.61 14.99
C PRO A 55 -3.25 -1.31 14.30
N ILE A 56 -4.08 -0.52 14.96
CA ILE A 56 -4.57 0.75 14.41
C ILE A 56 -3.43 1.74 14.14
N ASP A 57 -2.36 1.71 14.93
CA ASP A 57 -1.19 2.59 14.75
C ASP A 57 -0.48 2.32 13.42
N ASP A 58 -0.37 1.05 13.00
CA ASP A 58 0.17 0.68 11.69
C ASP A 58 -0.73 1.20 10.57
N LEU A 59 -2.05 1.06 10.72
CA LEU A 59 -3.02 1.54 9.73
C LEU A 59 -2.95 3.06 9.58
N VAL A 60 -2.82 3.79 10.69
CA VAL A 60 -2.64 5.24 10.70
C VAL A 60 -1.31 5.64 10.04
N MET A 61 -0.23 4.94 10.33
CA MET A 61 1.08 5.17 9.70
C MET A 61 0.99 5.02 8.18
N ILE A 62 0.40 3.92 7.72
CA ILE A 62 0.21 3.63 6.29
C ILE A 62 -0.70 4.67 5.63
N ALA A 63 -1.82 5.03 6.28
CA ALA A 63 -2.76 6.03 5.77
C ALA A 63 -2.11 7.42 5.65
N ARG A 64 -1.31 7.82 6.64
CA ARG A 64 -0.55 9.08 6.63
C ARG A 64 0.44 9.12 5.47
N ALA A 65 1.17 8.03 5.24
CA ALA A 65 2.09 7.93 4.11
C ALA A 65 1.37 8.02 2.76
N GLY A 66 0.18 7.43 2.66
CA GLY A 66 -0.64 7.44 1.45
C GLY A 66 -1.37 8.74 1.15
N ALA A 67 -1.54 9.65 2.10
CA ALA A 67 -2.22 10.94 1.91
C ALA A 67 -3.57 10.84 1.13
N GLY A 68 -4.35 9.77 1.36
CA GLY A 68 -5.62 9.51 0.67
C GLY A 68 -5.53 8.59 -0.57
N ALA A 69 -4.33 8.16 -0.96
CA ALA A 69 -4.10 7.22 -2.06
C ALA A 69 -4.36 5.75 -1.70
N VAL A 70 -4.60 5.44 -0.42
CA VAL A 70 -4.75 4.06 0.07
C VAL A 70 -6.18 3.76 0.51
N PHE A 71 -6.67 2.58 0.16
CA PHE A 71 -7.90 2.01 0.68
C PHE A 71 -7.62 0.70 1.41
N PHE A 72 -8.21 0.50 2.58
CA PHE A 72 -8.06 -0.73 3.35
C PHE A 72 -9.30 -1.61 3.16
N GLU A 73 -9.08 -2.90 2.88
CA GLU A 73 -10.11 -3.92 2.68
C GLU A 73 -9.81 -5.17 3.51
N ASP A 74 -10.85 -5.94 3.80
CA ASP A 74 -10.79 -7.33 4.31
C ASP A 74 -11.51 -8.30 3.39
#